data_AF-A0A7Y2I1N3-F1
#
_entry.id   AF-A0A7Y2I1N3-F1
#
_cell.length_a   1.000
_cell.length_b   1.000
_cell.length_c   1.000
_cell.angle_alpha   90.00
_cell.angle_beta   90.00
_cell.angle_gamma   90.00
#
_symmetry.space_group_name_H-M   'P 1'
#
loop_
_entity.id
_entity.type
_entity.pdbx_description
1 polymer ?
#
loop_
_entity_poly.entity_id
_entity_poly.type
_entity_poly.pdbx_seq_one_letter_code
_entity_poly.pdbx_strand_id
1 'polypeptide(L)'
;MRLLLPIALLLLLGLPVIPGCASTVTVTDPLATLRAPDRGARAHRSALAELDTTPPSPEYVEALHRAVWRPGYTVEIREAAARRLADHDLPALKRTLRQQLPRMTAWAGRTRLCEMIAEEGWIDLTPALVSGWAVPVAAMPDEDRPEYKALVDLHGADQVDAVVFDLLVSARKVSEQGLRTRCWTLLHRLGGERDLTRLLEAETIDADDAFLLDLQAAARELGIVPANREEILWIRSLRRPEHADFWRQAAAALPRLTPDRRASMELRDVAVAVAAARHVPELLELSDAALYARVESAVRGQRHFSHGSNFGGQERRDRLYEWKRELTWGDLLAMTIAIEAMQVPEVVEHLLDFARRDQADRTTEYGGVLTLDDRGRFAVLEFPPRRREHDEKFIASQAMLDAAYTSLFHFHYHAQRNRNDRFAGPGFGDENYAENTRANCLVLTFVGPGVLNVDFYRHGRLQVDLGVVEGSAGVAGAS
;
A
#
# COMPACT_ATOMS: atom_id res chain seq x y z
N MET A 1 -57.67 -67.00 48.96
CA MET A 1 -58.50 -66.19 49.87
C MET A 1 -57.78 -64.86 50.11
N ARG A 2 -58.38 -63.76 49.61
CA ARG A 2 -58.13 -62.32 49.89
C ARG A 2 -56.70 -61.79 49.68
N LEU A 3 -56.38 -61.17 48.53
CA LEU A 3 -56.54 -59.74 48.15
C LEU A 3 -55.86 -58.75 49.11
N LEU A 4 -54.81 -58.05 48.65
CA LEU A 4 -54.68 -56.58 48.63
C LEU A 4 -53.40 -56.13 47.88
N LEU A 5 -53.56 -55.05 47.11
CA LEU A 5 -52.67 -54.43 46.12
C LEU A 5 -51.83 -53.28 46.78
N PRO A 6 -51.10 -52.41 46.06
CA PRO A 6 -49.63 -52.32 45.99
C PRO A 6 -49.04 -51.03 46.61
N ILE A 7 -47.72 -50.96 46.80
CA ILE A 7 -47.00 -49.67 46.95
C ILE A 7 -45.80 -49.70 45.99
N ALA A 8 -45.89 -48.90 44.93
CA ALA A 8 -44.80 -48.57 44.05
C ALA A 8 -43.91 -47.53 44.73
N LEU A 9 -42.66 -47.88 45.02
CA LEU A 9 -41.65 -46.96 45.54
C LEU A 9 -40.78 -46.47 44.38
N LEU A 10 -40.95 -45.19 44.03
CA LEU A 10 -40.03 -44.42 43.18
C LEU A 10 -38.64 -44.38 43.84
N LEU A 11 -37.63 -44.93 43.17
CA LEU A 11 -36.22 -44.70 43.50
C LEU A 11 -35.68 -43.61 42.56
N LEU A 12 -35.74 -42.36 43.03
CA LEU A 12 -34.96 -41.24 42.49
C LEU A 12 -33.49 -41.47 42.83
N LEU A 13 -32.69 -41.88 41.84
CA LEU A 13 -31.24 -41.81 41.90
C LEU A 13 -30.83 -40.34 41.69
N GLY A 14 -30.57 -39.66 42.80
CA GLY A 14 -29.96 -38.34 42.81
C GLY A 14 -28.53 -38.40 42.28
N LEU A 15 -28.30 -37.81 41.11
CA LEU A 15 -26.99 -37.39 40.65
C LEU A 15 -26.47 -36.28 41.58
N PRO A 16 -25.32 -36.43 42.24
CA PRO A 16 -24.71 -35.31 42.94
C PRO A 16 -24.27 -34.28 41.92
N VAL A 17 -24.89 -33.10 41.96
CA VAL A 17 -24.35 -31.88 41.37
C VAL A 17 -23.07 -31.57 42.12
N ILE A 18 -21.92 -31.94 41.55
CA ILE A 18 -20.62 -31.47 42.04
C ILE A 18 -20.52 -29.99 41.61
N PRO A 19 -20.51 -29.03 42.55
CA PRO A 19 -20.18 -27.66 42.21
C PRO A 19 -18.70 -27.66 41.79
N GLY A 20 -18.44 -27.41 40.50
CA GLY A 20 -17.10 -27.19 40.00
C GLY A 20 -16.52 -25.93 40.65
N CYS A 21 -15.83 -26.11 41.78
CA CYS A 21 -15.05 -25.06 42.42
C CYS A 21 -14.00 -24.57 41.41
N ALA A 22 -14.16 -23.34 40.93
CA ALA A 22 -13.11 -22.60 40.26
C ALA A 22 -11.95 -22.42 41.24
N SER A 23 -10.94 -23.29 41.18
CA SER A 23 -9.72 -23.13 41.95
C SER A 23 -8.98 -21.89 41.44
N THR A 24 -9.06 -20.80 42.22
CA THR A 24 -8.32 -19.55 42.02
C THR A 24 -6.82 -19.86 42.13
N VAL A 25 -6.04 -19.40 41.15
CA VAL A 25 -4.57 -19.45 41.27
C VAL A 25 -4.18 -18.30 42.18
N THR A 26 -3.47 -18.58 43.27
CA THR A 26 -2.95 -17.52 44.14
C THR A 26 -1.93 -16.70 43.35
N VAL A 27 -2.18 -15.41 43.19
CA VAL A 27 -1.29 -14.50 42.48
C VAL A 27 -0.53 -13.64 43.50
N THR A 28 0.78 -13.81 43.60
CA THR A 28 1.60 -13.10 44.60
C THR A 28 1.75 -11.60 44.29
N ASP A 29 1.77 -11.24 43.01
CA ASP A 29 1.77 -9.85 42.54
C ASP A 29 0.77 -9.72 41.38
N PRO A 30 -0.48 -9.32 41.67
CA PRO A 30 -1.52 -9.18 40.66
C PRO A 30 -1.16 -8.20 39.55
N LEU A 31 -0.54 -7.07 39.89
CA LEU A 31 -0.22 -6.03 38.92
C LEU A 31 0.91 -6.47 37.97
N ALA A 32 1.97 -7.07 38.49
CA ALA A 32 3.03 -7.63 37.65
C ALA A 32 2.51 -8.79 36.78
N THR A 33 1.61 -9.60 37.32
CA THR A 33 0.97 -10.70 36.57
C THR A 33 0.13 -10.17 35.43
N LEU A 34 -0.67 -9.14 35.65
CA LEU A 34 -1.46 -8.50 34.60
C LEU A 34 -0.58 -7.84 33.54
N ARG A 35 0.56 -7.24 33.90
CA ARG A 35 1.51 -6.59 32.97
C ARG A 35 2.32 -7.57 32.11
N ALA A 36 2.37 -8.84 32.48
CA ALA A 36 3.13 -9.89 31.82
C ALA A 36 2.25 -10.64 30.79
N PRO A 37 2.39 -10.36 29.47
CA PRO A 37 1.50 -10.91 28.44
C PRO A 37 1.69 -12.42 28.21
N ASP A 38 2.78 -13.00 28.69
CA ASP A 38 3.13 -14.41 28.60
C ASP A 38 2.48 -15.28 29.69
N ARG A 39 1.77 -14.67 30.65
CA ARG A 39 1.05 -15.43 31.68
C ARG A 39 -0.23 -16.05 31.11
N GLY A 40 -0.63 -17.19 31.68
CA GLY A 40 -1.84 -17.89 31.26
C GLY A 40 -3.13 -17.16 31.69
N ALA A 41 -4.19 -17.33 30.91
CA ALA A 41 -5.49 -16.66 31.13
C ALA A 41 -6.05 -16.84 32.55
N ARG A 42 -5.82 -17.98 33.20
CA ARG A 42 -6.25 -18.20 34.59
C ARG A 42 -5.55 -17.25 35.57
N ALA A 43 -4.25 -17.03 35.42
CA ALA A 43 -3.49 -16.10 36.26
C ALA A 43 -3.90 -14.65 36.01
N HIS A 44 -4.14 -14.27 34.75
CA HIS A 44 -4.67 -12.94 34.43
C HIS A 44 -6.07 -12.71 35.02
N ARG A 45 -6.98 -13.70 34.95
CA ARG A 45 -8.32 -13.57 35.57
C ARG A 45 -8.25 -13.39 37.08
N SER A 46 -7.41 -14.17 37.76
CA SER A 46 -7.18 -14.01 39.20
C SER A 46 -6.62 -12.63 39.51
N ALA A 47 -5.62 -12.17 38.73
CA ALA A 47 -5.06 -10.83 38.90
C ALA A 47 -6.09 -9.71 38.68
N LEU A 48 -6.95 -9.81 37.65
CA LEU A 48 -8.02 -8.83 37.42
C LEU A 48 -8.99 -8.79 38.61
N ALA A 49 -9.45 -9.94 39.10
CA ALA A 49 -10.36 -10.01 40.23
C ALA A 49 -9.76 -9.45 41.53
N GLU A 50 -8.45 -9.65 41.77
CA GLU A 50 -7.76 -9.10 42.94
C GLU A 50 -7.51 -7.58 42.83
N LEU A 51 -7.40 -7.05 41.61
CA LEU A 51 -7.16 -5.62 41.35
C LEU A 51 -8.44 -4.79 41.18
N ASP A 52 -9.61 -5.42 41.08
CA ASP A 52 -10.92 -4.77 40.91
C ASP A 52 -11.33 -4.03 42.21
N THR A 53 -10.70 -2.88 42.45
CA THR A 53 -11.03 -1.97 43.56
C THR A 53 -11.78 -0.74 43.06
N THR A 54 -12.59 -0.13 43.95
CA THR A 54 -13.30 1.13 43.67
C THR A 54 -12.87 2.19 44.68
N PRO A 55 -12.17 3.27 44.27
CA PRO A 55 -11.70 3.55 42.91
C PRO A 55 -10.53 2.63 42.48
N PRO A 56 -10.31 2.43 41.17
CA PRO A 56 -9.16 1.70 40.67
C PRO A 56 -7.89 2.52 40.84
N SER A 57 -6.75 1.86 41.05
CA SER A 57 -5.46 2.56 41.05
C SER A 57 -5.07 3.01 39.63
N PRO A 58 -4.34 4.13 39.48
CA PRO A 58 -3.83 4.58 38.18
C PRO A 58 -2.98 3.52 37.47
N GLU A 59 -2.18 2.76 38.22
CA GLU A 59 -1.35 1.69 37.68
C GLU A 59 -2.19 0.52 37.15
N TYR A 60 -3.33 0.24 37.77
CA TYR A 60 -4.25 -0.79 37.30
C TYR A 60 -4.91 -0.36 35.99
N VAL A 61 -5.43 0.87 35.91
CA VAL A 61 -6.01 1.42 34.67
C VAL A 61 -5.01 1.38 33.52
N GLU A 62 -3.75 1.74 33.79
CA GLU A 62 -2.66 1.65 32.83
C GLU A 62 -2.36 0.22 32.37
N ALA A 63 -2.39 -0.75 33.28
CA ALA A 63 -2.24 -2.17 32.96
C ALA A 63 -3.39 -2.70 32.09
N LEU A 64 -4.64 -2.29 32.40
CA LEU A 64 -5.81 -2.61 31.58
C LEU A 64 -5.63 -2.06 30.15
N HIS A 65 -5.18 -0.80 30.01
CA HIS A 65 -4.95 -0.20 28.69
C HIS A 65 -4.01 -1.04 27.84
N ARG A 66 -2.90 -1.50 28.42
CA ARG A 66 -1.95 -2.38 27.72
C ARG A 66 -2.58 -3.72 27.36
N ALA A 67 -3.34 -4.32 28.28
CA ALA A 67 -3.96 -5.63 28.06
C ALA A 67 -4.91 -5.64 26.87
N VAL A 68 -5.65 -4.54 26.61
CA VAL A 68 -6.61 -4.45 25.48
C VAL A 68 -5.94 -4.66 24.12
N TRP A 69 -4.79 -4.01 23.85
CA TRP A 69 -4.21 -3.98 22.50
C TRP A 69 -2.86 -4.71 22.36
N ARG A 70 -2.06 -4.82 23.42
CA ARG A 70 -0.70 -5.40 23.33
C ARG A 70 -0.75 -6.89 22.94
N PRO A 71 0.12 -7.42 22.08
CA PRO A 71 0.17 -8.86 21.78
C PRO A 71 0.42 -9.75 23.01
N GLY A 72 0.02 -11.01 22.93
CA GLY A 72 0.22 -12.04 23.96
C GLY A 72 -0.98 -12.28 24.89
N TYR A 73 -1.84 -11.29 25.10
CA TYR A 73 -3.10 -11.51 25.81
C TYR A 73 -4.12 -12.29 24.98
N THR A 74 -4.81 -13.23 25.63
CA THR A 74 -5.94 -13.98 25.07
C THR A 74 -7.14 -13.06 24.81
N VAL A 75 -8.06 -13.49 23.93
CA VAL A 75 -9.29 -12.72 23.60
C VAL A 75 -10.12 -12.45 24.86
N GLU A 76 -10.28 -13.45 25.71
CA GLU A 76 -11.03 -13.33 26.98
C GLU A 76 -10.47 -12.24 27.88
N ILE A 77 -9.13 -12.18 28.04
CA ILE A 77 -8.50 -11.17 28.90
C ILE A 77 -8.59 -9.77 28.30
N ARG A 78 -8.51 -9.64 26.98
CA ARG A 78 -8.70 -8.34 26.30
C ARG A 78 -10.10 -7.81 26.52
N GLU A 79 -11.11 -8.64 26.33
CA GLU A 79 -12.50 -8.26 26.54
C GLU A 79 -12.74 -7.91 28.01
N ALA A 80 -12.28 -8.74 28.93
CA ALA A 80 -12.40 -8.48 30.36
C ALA A 80 -11.73 -7.18 30.79
N ALA A 81 -10.57 -6.84 30.20
CA ALA A 81 -9.89 -5.58 30.44
C ALA A 81 -10.64 -4.40 29.81
N ALA A 82 -11.14 -4.54 28.57
CA ALA A 82 -11.89 -3.50 27.89
C ALA A 82 -13.18 -3.14 28.62
N ARG A 83 -13.93 -4.13 29.13
CA ARG A 83 -15.15 -3.88 29.92
C ARG A 83 -14.86 -3.11 31.21
N ARG A 84 -13.85 -3.53 31.97
CA ARG A 84 -13.41 -2.80 33.19
C ARG A 84 -12.96 -1.37 32.89
N LEU A 85 -12.22 -1.19 31.80
CA LEU A 85 -11.85 0.13 31.32
C LEU A 85 -13.06 0.98 30.93
N ALA A 86 -14.10 0.39 30.32
CA ALA A 86 -15.33 1.10 30.02
C ALA A 86 -16.02 1.57 31.31
N ASP A 87 -16.05 0.72 32.34
CA ASP A 87 -16.64 1.04 33.64
C ASP A 87 -15.86 2.14 34.38
N HIS A 88 -14.53 2.15 34.27
CA HIS A 88 -13.66 3.07 35.01
C HIS A 88 -13.33 4.38 34.27
N ASP A 89 -13.04 4.30 32.96
CA ASP A 89 -12.63 5.42 32.11
C ASP A 89 -12.95 5.13 30.63
N LEU A 90 -14.25 5.13 30.30
CA LEU A 90 -14.73 4.97 28.92
C LEU A 90 -14.05 5.94 27.93
N PRO A 91 -13.87 7.24 28.23
CA PRO A 91 -13.15 8.15 27.34
C PRO A 91 -11.73 7.66 27.01
N ALA A 92 -10.97 7.15 27.99
CA ALA A 92 -9.64 6.62 27.74
C ALA A 92 -9.66 5.33 26.93
N LEU A 93 -10.62 4.43 27.18
CA LEU A 93 -10.80 3.24 26.35
C LEU A 93 -11.04 3.63 24.89
N LYS A 94 -11.97 4.54 24.63
CA LYS A 94 -12.28 5.02 23.29
C LYS A 94 -11.06 5.67 22.62
N ARG A 95 -10.27 6.47 23.35
CA ARG A 95 -8.99 7.00 22.82
C ARG A 95 -8.02 5.88 22.44
N THR A 96 -7.93 4.83 23.26
CA THR A 96 -7.06 3.66 23.00
C THR A 96 -7.52 2.93 21.75
N LEU A 97 -8.81 2.63 21.63
CA LEU A 97 -9.38 1.94 20.47
C LEU A 97 -9.16 2.74 19.18
N ARG A 98 -9.38 4.06 19.19
CA ARG A 98 -9.10 4.94 18.05
C ARG A 98 -7.66 4.83 17.54
N GLN A 99 -6.71 4.76 18.46
CA GLN A 99 -5.28 4.74 18.12
C GLN A 99 -4.78 3.36 17.73
N GLN A 100 -5.26 2.32 18.40
CA GLN A 100 -4.65 0.99 18.35
C GLN A 100 -5.39 0.01 17.44
N LEU A 101 -6.73 0.07 17.37
CA LEU A 101 -7.54 -0.91 16.61
C LEU A 101 -7.06 -1.08 15.16
N PRO A 102 -6.76 -0.01 14.39
CA PRO A 102 -6.31 -0.15 13.00
C PRO A 102 -4.93 -0.82 12.85
N ARG A 103 -4.15 -0.89 13.93
CA ARG A 103 -2.78 -1.44 13.96
C ARG A 103 -2.71 -2.81 14.62
N MET A 104 -3.83 -3.32 15.13
CA MET A 104 -3.87 -4.60 15.83
C MET A 104 -3.69 -5.77 14.84
N THR A 105 -2.67 -6.59 15.09
CA THR A 105 -2.39 -7.82 14.34
C THR A 105 -3.03 -9.06 14.96
N ALA A 106 -3.46 -8.98 16.23
CA ALA A 106 -4.17 -10.05 16.92
C ALA A 106 -5.62 -10.15 16.41
N TRP A 107 -5.83 -10.82 15.27
CA TRP A 107 -7.12 -10.87 14.56
C TRP A 107 -8.31 -11.23 15.43
N ALA A 108 -8.26 -12.33 16.18
CA ALA A 108 -9.38 -12.73 17.04
C ALA A 108 -9.72 -11.66 18.12
N GLY A 109 -8.69 -11.00 18.66
CA GLY A 109 -8.90 -9.91 19.62
C GLY A 109 -9.47 -8.65 18.95
N ARG A 110 -9.01 -8.34 17.73
CA ARG A 110 -9.54 -7.23 16.92
C ARG A 110 -11.01 -7.45 16.56
N THR A 111 -11.37 -8.65 16.13
CA THR A 111 -12.76 -9.06 15.87
C THR A 111 -13.64 -8.83 17.09
N ARG A 112 -13.24 -9.33 18.26
CA ARG A 112 -14.03 -9.15 19.48
C ARG A 112 -14.18 -7.69 19.89
N LEU A 113 -13.14 -6.87 19.72
CA LEU A 113 -13.25 -5.43 19.99
C LEU A 113 -14.17 -4.71 19.00
N CYS A 114 -14.19 -5.10 17.73
CA CYS A 114 -15.16 -4.58 16.75
C CYS A 114 -16.60 -4.94 17.13
N GLU A 115 -16.85 -6.20 17.52
CA GLU A 115 -18.16 -6.64 18.01
C GLU A 115 -18.59 -5.84 19.24
N MET A 116 -17.69 -5.66 20.23
CA MET A 116 -17.99 -4.85 21.41
C MET A 116 -18.32 -3.39 21.06
N ILE A 117 -17.63 -2.79 20.08
CA ILE A 117 -17.93 -1.42 19.61
C ILE A 117 -19.37 -1.33 19.07
N ALA A 118 -19.80 -2.35 18.32
CA ALA A 118 -21.16 -2.43 17.78
C ALA A 118 -22.21 -2.72 18.87
N GLU A 119 -21.97 -3.72 19.72
CA GLU A 119 -22.83 -4.11 20.85
C GLU A 119 -23.15 -2.91 21.76
N GLU A 120 -22.14 -2.08 22.04
CA GLU A 120 -22.25 -0.92 22.93
C GLU A 120 -22.68 0.37 22.20
N GLY A 121 -22.91 0.32 20.88
CA GLY A 121 -23.39 1.47 20.10
C GLY A 121 -22.40 2.65 20.03
N TRP A 122 -21.09 2.40 20.05
CA TRP A 122 -20.07 3.45 20.08
C TRP A 122 -19.81 4.07 18.70
N ILE A 123 -20.81 4.78 18.17
CA ILE A 123 -20.78 5.45 16.87
C ILE A 123 -19.57 6.39 16.70
N ASP A 124 -19.10 7.02 17.78
CA ASP A 124 -17.94 7.91 17.78
C ASP A 124 -16.59 7.19 17.52
N LEU A 125 -16.60 5.86 17.39
CA LEU A 125 -15.47 5.03 16.96
C LEU A 125 -15.52 4.63 15.48
N THR A 126 -16.52 5.09 14.72
CA THR A 126 -16.59 4.91 13.26
C THR A 126 -15.27 5.25 12.55
N PRO A 127 -14.55 6.36 12.87
CA PRO A 127 -13.25 6.64 12.26
C PRO A 127 -12.19 5.54 12.47
N ALA A 128 -12.23 4.85 13.61
CA ALA A 128 -11.31 3.77 13.94
C ALA A 128 -11.62 2.51 13.12
N LEU A 129 -12.91 2.18 12.99
CA LEU A 129 -13.39 1.06 12.17
C LEU A 129 -13.03 1.29 10.69
N VAL A 130 -13.37 2.45 10.13
CA VAL A 130 -13.02 2.83 8.75
C VAL A 130 -11.51 2.80 8.54
N SER A 131 -10.73 3.34 9.49
CA SER A 131 -9.26 3.30 9.40
C SER A 131 -8.70 1.88 9.39
N GLY A 132 -9.30 0.95 10.13
CA GLY A 132 -8.92 -0.46 10.15
C GLY A 132 -9.38 -1.22 8.91
N TRP A 133 -10.54 -0.87 8.37
CA TRP A 133 -11.12 -1.47 7.18
C TRP A 133 -10.35 -1.08 5.90
N ALA A 134 -9.93 0.19 5.80
CA ALA A 134 -9.18 0.70 4.66
C ALA A 134 -7.87 -0.05 4.38
N VAL A 135 -7.28 -0.72 5.37
CA VAL A 135 -6.08 -1.54 5.16
C VAL A 135 -6.48 -2.87 4.51
N PRO A 136 -6.02 -3.16 3.27
CA PRO A 136 -6.38 -4.39 2.57
C PRO A 136 -5.78 -5.61 3.26
N VAL A 137 -6.49 -6.74 3.19
CA VAL A 137 -6.03 -8.04 3.68
C VAL A 137 -6.20 -9.06 2.56
N ALA A 138 -5.07 -9.51 1.99
CA ALA A 138 -5.02 -10.26 0.73
C ALA A 138 -5.88 -11.54 0.64
N ALA A 139 -6.29 -12.12 1.78
CA ALA A 139 -7.07 -13.35 1.86
C ALA A 139 -8.46 -13.17 2.50
N MET A 140 -8.94 -11.92 2.63
CA MET A 140 -10.21 -11.63 3.29
C MET A 140 -11.00 -10.61 2.47
N PRO A 141 -12.17 -10.99 1.93
CA PRO A 141 -13.10 -10.05 1.30
C PRO A 141 -13.49 -8.91 2.24
N ASP A 142 -13.86 -7.75 1.67
CA ASP A 142 -14.19 -6.55 2.45
C ASP A 142 -15.43 -6.77 3.34
N GLU A 143 -16.40 -7.56 2.89
CA GLU A 143 -17.64 -7.85 3.60
C GLU A 143 -17.41 -8.78 4.81
N ASP A 144 -16.32 -9.54 4.79
CA ASP A 144 -15.96 -10.45 5.88
C ASP A 144 -15.19 -9.79 7.01
N ARG A 145 -14.69 -8.56 6.77
CA ARG A 145 -13.89 -7.79 7.72
C ARG A 145 -14.70 -7.49 8.99
N PRO A 146 -14.10 -7.66 10.19
CA PRO A 146 -14.81 -7.34 11.44
C PRO A 146 -15.16 -5.86 11.55
N GLU A 147 -14.37 -4.97 10.93
CA GLU A 147 -14.69 -3.54 10.91
C GLU A 147 -15.95 -3.24 10.09
N TYR A 148 -16.08 -3.87 8.92
CA TYR A 148 -17.26 -3.72 8.07
C TYR A 148 -18.51 -4.21 8.80
N LYS A 149 -18.45 -5.40 9.39
CA LYS A 149 -19.56 -5.97 10.17
C LYS A 149 -20.00 -5.04 11.30
N ALA A 150 -19.05 -4.49 12.05
CA ALA A 150 -19.36 -3.50 13.09
C ALA A 150 -19.95 -2.19 12.53
N LEU A 151 -19.52 -1.74 11.36
CA LEU A 151 -20.11 -0.57 10.68
C LEU A 151 -21.56 -0.85 10.23
N VAL A 152 -21.82 -2.04 9.69
CA VAL A 152 -23.17 -2.50 9.32
C VAL A 152 -24.09 -2.51 10.53
N ASP A 153 -23.63 -3.05 11.67
CA ASP A 153 -24.42 -3.12 12.89
C ASP A 153 -24.71 -1.73 13.47
N LEU A 154 -23.78 -0.78 13.34
CA LEU A 154 -23.93 0.59 13.85
C LEU A 154 -24.79 1.50 12.97
N HIS A 155 -24.68 1.37 11.64
CA HIS A 155 -25.23 2.34 10.69
C HIS A 155 -26.26 1.76 9.71
N GLY A 156 -26.31 0.44 9.55
CA GLY A 156 -27.05 -0.24 8.50
C GLY A 156 -26.19 -0.49 7.25
N ALA A 157 -26.42 -1.63 6.58
CA ALA A 157 -25.60 -2.08 5.45
C ALA A 157 -25.64 -1.13 4.25
N ASP A 158 -26.80 -0.49 4.01
CA ASP A 158 -27.03 0.47 2.94
C ASP A 158 -26.39 1.84 3.19
N GLN A 159 -25.93 2.11 4.41
CA GLN A 159 -25.37 3.40 4.82
C GLN A 159 -23.84 3.39 4.94
N VAL A 160 -23.19 2.22 4.90
CA VAL A 160 -21.75 2.10 5.17
C VAL A 160 -20.92 2.99 4.22
N ASP A 161 -21.20 2.97 2.92
CA ASP A 161 -20.47 3.76 1.94
C ASP A 161 -20.70 5.27 2.14
N ALA A 162 -21.94 5.66 2.45
CA ALA A 162 -22.30 7.05 2.77
C ALA A 162 -21.55 7.54 4.03
N VAL A 163 -21.43 6.70 5.06
CA VAL A 163 -20.67 7.01 6.27
C VAL A 163 -19.18 7.22 5.97
N VAL A 164 -18.58 6.40 5.11
CA VAL A 164 -17.17 6.57 4.69
C VAL A 164 -17.00 7.88 3.90
N PHE A 165 -17.94 8.18 3.01
CA PHE A 165 -17.96 9.42 2.23
C PHE A 165 -18.13 10.66 3.11
N ASP A 166 -19.07 10.65 4.06
CA ASP A 166 -19.28 11.74 5.00
C ASP A 166 -18.04 11.99 5.86
N LEU A 167 -17.35 10.92 6.29
CA LEU A 167 -16.07 11.04 7.00
C LEU A 167 -14.97 11.66 6.12
N LEU A 168 -14.91 11.33 4.82
CA LEU A 168 -13.96 11.93 3.89
C LEU A 168 -14.16 13.47 3.79
N VAL A 169 -15.42 13.92 3.75
CA VAL A 169 -15.79 15.34 3.57
C VAL A 169 -15.70 16.14 4.87
N SER A 170 -16.07 15.54 6.00
CA SER A 170 -16.16 16.22 7.30
C SER A 170 -14.83 16.26 8.08
N ALA A 171 -13.91 15.30 7.85
CA ALA A 171 -12.66 15.17 8.61
C ALA A 171 -11.57 16.18 8.16
N ARG A 172 -11.82 17.47 8.35
CA ARG A 172 -11.03 18.56 7.76
C ARG A 172 -9.78 18.96 8.54
N LYS A 173 -9.61 18.49 9.79
CA LYS A 173 -8.44 18.90 10.60
C LYS A 173 -7.16 18.35 9.98
N VAL A 174 -6.06 19.08 10.14
CA VAL A 174 -4.72 18.62 9.68
C VAL A 174 -4.36 17.26 10.29
N SER A 175 -4.72 17.01 11.55
CA SER A 175 -4.53 15.73 12.23
C SER A 175 -5.34 14.57 11.64
N GLU A 176 -6.39 14.85 10.85
CA GLU A 176 -7.32 13.88 10.28
C GLU A 176 -7.01 13.55 8.82
N GLN A 177 -5.99 14.16 8.22
CA GLN A 177 -5.57 13.92 6.83
C GLN A 177 -5.28 12.43 6.55
N GLY A 178 -4.73 11.72 7.54
CA GLY A 178 -4.52 10.27 7.45
C GLY A 178 -5.82 9.47 7.39
N LEU A 179 -6.89 9.93 8.05
CA LEU A 179 -8.22 9.33 7.95
C LEU A 179 -8.83 9.61 6.57
N ARG A 180 -8.78 10.85 6.09
CA ARG A 180 -9.29 11.21 4.75
C ARG A 180 -8.67 10.37 3.65
N THR A 181 -7.35 10.21 3.70
CA THR A 181 -6.61 9.36 2.76
C THR A 181 -7.14 7.92 2.79
N ARG A 182 -7.39 7.38 3.99
CA ARG A 182 -7.95 6.02 4.15
C ARG A 182 -9.37 5.91 3.59
N CYS A 183 -10.24 6.89 3.89
CA CYS A 183 -11.60 6.94 3.34
C CYS A 183 -11.56 6.97 1.81
N TRP A 184 -10.71 7.82 1.22
CA TRP A 184 -10.53 7.91 -0.22
C TRP A 184 -10.14 6.55 -0.83
N THR A 185 -9.07 5.94 -0.33
CA THR A 185 -8.58 4.66 -0.86
C THR A 185 -9.58 3.52 -0.67
N LEU A 186 -10.36 3.55 0.41
CA LEU A 186 -11.40 2.58 0.67
C LEU A 186 -12.56 2.74 -0.32
N LEU A 187 -13.07 3.96 -0.51
CA LEU A 187 -14.13 4.24 -1.48
C LEU A 187 -13.72 3.83 -2.90
N HIS A 188 -12.48 4.12 -3.29
CA HIS A 188 -11.96 3.66 -4.58
C HIS A 188 -11.97 2.13 -4.70
N ARG A 189 -11.53 1.41 -3.66
CA ARG A 189 -11.54 -0.06 -3.63
C ARG A 189 -12.95 -0.65 -3.71
N LEU A 190 -13.93 0.04 -3.13
CA LEU A 190 -15.34 -0.38 -3.14
C LEU A 190 -16.08 0.00 -4.45
N GLY A 191 -15.38 0.56 -5.44
CA GLY A 191 -15.98 0.96 -6.72
C GLY A 191 -16.70 2.32 -6.67
N GLY A 192 -16.47 3.11 -5.62
CA GLY A 192 -16.99 4.47 -5.43
C GLY A 192 -16.34 5.53 -6.33
N GLU A 193 -15.62 5.14 -7.39
CA GLU A 193 -14.93 6.04 -8.32
C GLU A 193 -15.87 7.10 -8.90
N ARG A 194 -17.11 6.72 -9.23
CA ARG A 194 -18.11 7.67 -9.76
C ARG A 194 -18.47 8.76 -8.76
N ASP A 195 -18.59 8.43 -7.48
CA ASP A 195 -18.94 9.39 -6.43
C ASP A 195 -17.75 10.28 -6.07
N LEU A 196 -16.53 9.72 -6.08
CA LEU A 196 -15.29 10.50 -5.96
C LEU A 196 -15.11 11.48 -7.11
N THR A 197 -15.34 11.05 -8.36
CA THR A 197 -15.30 11.94 -9.52
C THR A 197 -16.35 13.03 -9.41
N ARG A 198 -17.60 12.70 -9.04
CA ARG A 198 -18.66 13.69 -8.83
C ARG A 198 -18.30 14.71 -7.75
N LEU A 199 -17.67 14.26 -6.65
CA LEU A 199 -17.18 15.12 -5.58
C LEU A 199 -16.14 16.13 -6.12
N LEU A 200 -15.21 15.68 -6.95
CA LEU A 200 -14.18 16.54 -7.53
C LEU A 200 -14.73 17.47 -8.63
N GLU A 201 -15.78 17.05 -9.35
CA GLU A 201 -16.45 17.87 -10.35
C GLU A 201 -17.29 19.00 -9.74
N ALA A 202 -17.74 18.85 -8.48
CA ALA A 202 -18.59 19.81 -7.79
C ALA A 202 -18.05 21.26 -7.89
N GLU A 203 -18.94 22.21 -8.22
CA GLU A 203 -18.55 23.60 -8.46
C GLU A 203 -17.88 24.24 -7.25
N THR A 204 -18.30 23.88 -6.04
CA THR A 204 -17.83 24.47 -4.79
C THR A 204 -17.19 23.43 -3.89
N ILE A 205 -15.88 23.57 -3.70
CA ILE A 205 -15.12 22.98 -2.59
C ILE A 205 -14.72 24.14 -1.69
N ASP A 206 -14.80 23.93 -0.38
CA ASP A 206 -14.46 24.98 0.58
C ASP A 206 -13.00 25.41 0.43
N ALA A 207 -12.77 26.73 0.46
CA ALA A 207 -11.46 27.32 0.17
C ALA A 207 -10.35 26.94 1.17
N ASP A 208 -10.72 26.47 2.37
CA ASP A 208 -9.81 25.96 3.39
C ASP A 208 -9.53 24.45 3.28
N ASP A 209 -10.21 23.74 2.37
CA ASP A 209 -10.02 22.32 2.12
C ASP A 209 -8.93 22.05 1.08
N ALA A 210 -7.67 22.34 1.44
CA ALA A 210 -6.52 22.12 0.56
C ALA A 210 -6.43 20.68 0.02
N PHE A 211 -6.90 19.69 0.80
CA PHE A 211 -6.88 18.29 0.34
C PHE A 211 -7.77 18.09 -0.88
N LEU A 212 -9.04 18.50 -0.82
CA LEU A 212 -9.96 18.33 -1.96
C LEU A 212 -9.68 19.33 -3.08
N LEU A 213 -9.18 20.53 -2.78
CA LEU A 213 -8.78 21.51 -3.79
C LEU A 213 -7.64 20.98 -4.68
N ASP A 214 -6.63 20.34 -4.08
CA ASP A 214 -5.51 19.74 -4.82
C ASP A 214 -6.00 18.60 -5.74
N LEU A 215 -6.89 17.73 -5.23
CA LEU A 215 -7.44 16.63 -6.00
C LEU A 215 -8.40 17.12 -7.10
N GLN A 216 -9.21 18.15 -6.83
CA GLN A 216 -10.07 18.77 -7.83
C GLN A 216 -9.26 19.40 -8.96
N ALA A 217 -8.13 20.06 -8.63
CA ALA A 217 -7.23 20.60 -9.64
C ALA A 217 -6.70 19.47 -10.55
N ALA A 218 -6.30 18.32 -9.99
CA ALA A 218 -5.86 17.18 -10.79
C ALA A 218 -6.99 16.64 -11.69
N ALA A 219 -8.21 16.48 -11.17
CA ALA A 219 -9.34 16.01 -11.97
C ALA A 219 -9.68 16.98 -13.11
N ARG A 220 -9.73 18.29 -12.84
CA ARG A 220 -10.11 19.31 -13.84
C ARG A 220 -9.02 19.59 -14.85
N GLU A 221 -7.81 19.84 -14.38
CA GLU A 221 -6.71 20.31 -15.22
C GLU A 221 -5.98 19.14 -15.89
N LEU A 222 -5.83 18.01 -15.20
CA LEU A 222 -5.11 16.84 -15.71
C LEU A 222 -6.05 15.74 -16.21
N GLY A 223 -7.27 15.65 -15.68
CA GLY A 223 -8.17 14.52 -15.96
C GLY A 223 -7.84 13.27 -15.13
N ILE A 224 -7.15 13.44 -14.00
CA ILE A 224 -6.66 12.34 -13.16
C ILE A 224 -7.38 12.34 -11.82
N VAL A 225 -7.85 11.16 -11.41
CA VAL A 225 -8.39 10.87 -10.08
C VAL A 225 -7.43 9.87 -9.42
N PRO A 226 -6.82 10.16 -8.25
CA PRO A 226 -5.85 9.24 -7.65
C PRO A 226 -6.52 7.98 -7.11
N ALA A 227 -5.89 6.83 -7.31
CA ALA A 227 -6.35 5.53 -6.87
C ALA A 227 -5.89 5.16 -5.46
N ASN A 228 -4.69 5.60 -5.07
CA ASN A 228 -4.08 5.18 -3.81
C ASN A 228 -3.47 6.34 -3.00
N ARG A 229 -2.94 6.01 -1.81
CA ARG A 229 -2.28 6.98 -0.93
C ARG A 229 -1.10 7.68 -1.59
N GLU A 230 -0.29 6.96 -2.36
CA GLU A 230 0.90 7.54 -2.96
C GLU A 230 0.53 8.53 -4.06
N GLU A 231 -0.47 8.24 -4.89
CA GLU A 231 -0.94 9.17 -5.91
C GLU A 231 -1.58 10.44 -5.32
N ILE A 232 -2.24 10.34 -4.15
CA ILE A 232 -2.68 11.52 -3.40
C ILE A 232 -1.47 12.36 -2.97
N LEU A 233 -0.41 11.74 -2.42
CA LEU A 233 0.80 12.46 -2.03
C LEU A 233 1.51 13.08 -3.23
N TRP A 234 1.53 12.36 -4.34
CA TRP A 234 2.09 12.79 -5.61
C TRP A 234 1.36 14.05 -6.12
N ILE A 235 0.02 14.02 -6.26
CA ILE A 235 -0.76 15.19 -6.70
C ILE A 235 -0.49 16.39 -5.78
N ARG A 236 -0.55 16.18 -4.47
CA ARG A 236 -0.30 17.25 -3.49
C ARG A 236 1.13 17.79 -3.57
N SER A 237 2.10 16.97 -3.94
CA SER A 237 3.45 17.44 -4.24
C SER A 237 3.45 18.32 -5.49
N LEU A 238 2.83 17.87 -6.59
CA LEU A 238 2.77 18.65 -7.83
C LEU A 238 2.04 19.99 -7.70
N ARG A 239 1.16 20.12 -6.70
CA ARG A 239 0.48 21.38 -6.36
C ARG A 239 1.32 22.37 -5.56
N ARG A 240 2.52 21.98 -5.09
CA ARG A 240 3.44 22.91 -4.42
C ARG A 240 4.04 23.91 -5.39
N PRO A 241 4.42 25.12 -4.92
CA PRO A 241 4.99 26.16 -5.78
C PRO A 241 6.23 25.72 -6.56
N GLU A 242 7.10 24.87 -5.99
CA GLU A 242 8.29 24.36 -6.68
C GLU A 242 7.98 23.55 -7.95
N HIS A 243 6.77 22.99 -8.08
CA HIS A 243 6.34 22.19 -9.22
C HIS A 243 5.35 22.93 -10.14
N ALA A 244 5.10 24.22 -9.91
CA ALA A 244 4.14 24.99 -10.69
C ALA A 244 4.43 25.00 -12.20
N ASP A 245 5.72 24.98 -12.58
CA ASP A 245 6.13 24.94 -13.99
C ASP A 245 5.83 23.60 -14.63
N PHE A 246 6.09 22.50 -13.92
CA PHE A 246 5.73 21.15 -14.36
C PHE A 246 4.21 20.99 -14.47
N TRP A 247 3.45 21.48 -13.49
CA TRP A 247 1.99 21.44 -13.51
C TRP A 247 1.41 22.15 -14.74
N ARG A 248 1.91 23.35 -15.08
CA ARG A 248 1.49 24.06 -16.29
C ARG A 248 1.81 23.29 -17.57
N GLN A 249 2.97 22.63 -17.62
CA GLN A 249 3.34 21.79 -18.76
C GLN A 249 2.41 20.58 -18.90
N ALA A 250 2.07 19.92 -17.79
CA ALA A 250 1.11 18.82 -17.77
C ALA A 250 -0.28 19.29 -18.22
N ALA A 251 -0.80 20.38 -17.66
CA ALA A 251 -2.08 20.96 -18.03
C ALA A 251 -2.13 21.42 -19.51
N ALA A 252 -0.98 21.71 -20.14
CA ALA A 252 -0.88 22.02 -21.57
C ALA A 252 -0.74 20.77 -22.45
N ALA A 253 -0.06 19.73 -21.98
CA ALA A 253 0.20 18.50 -22.73
C ALA A 253 -1.04 17.60 -22.82
N LEU A 254 -1.73 17.38 -21.69
CA LEU A 254 -2.81 16.39 -21.60
C LEU A 254 -4.04 16.72 -22.46
N PRO A 255 -4.47 17.99 -22.64
CA PRO A 255 -5.56 18.33 -23.55
C PRO A 255 -5.26 18.07 -25.04
N ARG A 256 -4.01 17.79 -25.43
CA ARG A 256 -3.66 17.40 -26.80
C ARG A 256 -4.05 15.96 -27.12
N LEU A 257 -4.36 15.16 -26.10
CA LEU A 257 -4.80 13.77 -26.25
C LEU A 257 -6.29 13.71 -26.58
N THR A 258 -6.71 12.63 -27.24
CA THR A 258 -8.14 12.38 -27.45
C THR A 258 -8.86 12.18 -26.11
N PRO A 259 -10.17 12.48 -26.01
CA PRO A 259 -10.93 12.29 -24.78
C PRO A 259 -10.83 10.86 -24.22
N ASP A 260 -10.95 9.85 -25.08
CA ASP A 260 -10.86 8.44 -24.69
C ASP A 260 -9.48 8.11 -24.09
N ARG A 261 -8.41 8.63 -24.71
CA ARG A 261 -7.04 8.44 -24.21
C ARG A 261 -6.85 9.12 -22.88
N ARG A 262 -7.28 10.38 -22.74
CA ARG A 262 -7.20 11.14 -21.50
C ARG A 262 -7.96 10.45 -20.36
N ALA A 263 -9.13 9.88 -20.64
CA ALA A 263 -9.92 9.14 -19.66
C ALA A 263 -9.26 7.83 -19.19
N SER A 264 -8.37 7.25 -20.01
CA SER A 264 -7.61 6.03 -19.67
C SER A 264 -6.25 6.31 -19.01
N MET A 265 -5.86 7.58 -18.85
CA MET A 265 -4.56 7.93 -18.30
C MET A 265 -4.51 7.69 -16.80
N GLU A 266 -3.32 7.29 -16.36
CA GLU A 266 -2.98 7.19 -14.96
C GLU A 266 -1.97 8.26 -14.56
N LEU A 267 -1.80 8.49 -13.26
CA LEU A 267 -0.92 9.58 -12.78
C LEU A 267 0.53 9.41 -13.27
N ARG A 268 1.02 8.16 -13.38
CA ARG A 268 2.36 7.84 -13.90
C ARG A 268 2.59 8.30 -15.34
N ASP A 269 1.52 8.43 -16.12
CA ASP A 269 1.58 8.80 -17.53
C ASP A 269 1.73 10.31 -17.71
N VAL A 270 1.49 11.11 -16.67
CA VAL A 270 1.57 12.58 -16.75
C VAL A 270 2.99 13.03 -17.09
N ALA A 271 4.00 12.51 -16.40
CA ALA A 271 5.41 12.83 -16.68
C ALA A 271 5.82 12.37 -18.08
N VAL A 272 5.33 11.22 -18.52
CA VAL A 272 5.56 10.64 -19.85
C VAL A 272 4.97 11.54 -20.95
N ALA A 273 3.73 12.02 -20.78
CA ALA A 273 3.09 12.95 -21.71
C ALA A 273 3.78 14.31 -21.75
N VAL A 274 4.22 14.85 -20.60
CA VAL A 274 5.03 16.06 -20.53
C VAL A 274 6.35 15.89 -21.27
N ALA A 275 7.03 14.75 -21.08
CA ALA A 275 8.28 14.47 -21.77
C ALA A 275 8.09 14.35 -23.28
N ALA A 276 7.08 13.61 -23.75
CA ALA A 276 6.73 13.57 -25.17
C ALA A 276 6.44 14.98 -25.71
N ALA A 277 5.65 15.79 -25.00
CA ALA A 277 5.35 17.16 -25.42
C ALA A 277 6.59 18.07 -25.58
N ARG A 278 7.66 17.80 -24.81
CA ARG A 278 8.91 18.59 -24.83
C ARG A 278 9.96 18.05 -25.79
N HIS A 279 10.10 16.73 -25.85
CA HIS A 279 11.20 16.07 -26.54
C HIS A 279 10.80 15.66 -27.97
N VAL A 280 9.63 15.02 -28.13
CA VAL A 280 9.16 14.45 -29.40
C VAL A 280 7.63 14.60 -29.50
N PRO A 281 7.11 15.82 -29.76
CA PRO A 281 5.68 16.13 -29.64
C PRO A 281 4.76 15.25 -30.49
N GLU A 282 5.25 14.75 -31.62
CA GLU A 282 4.53 13.85 -32.53
C GLU A 282 4.16 12.51 -31.89
N LEU A 283 4.86 12.08 -30.83
CA LEU A 283 4.51 10.85 -30.12
C LEU A 283 3.12 10.92 -29.45
N LEU A 284 2.65 12.12 -29.11
CA LEU A 284 1.32 12.31 -28.52
C LEU A 284 0.18 11.97 -29.49
N GLU A 285 0.45 12.05 -30.79
CA GLU A 285 -0.54 11.86 -31.86
C GLU A 285 -0.61 10.40 -32.33
N LEU A 286 0.39 9.58 -31.97
CA LEU A 286 0.44 8.18 -32.39
C LEU A 286 -0.70 7.37 -31.76
N SER A 287 -1.24 6.45 -32.56
CA SER A 287 -2.18 5.44 -32.09
C SER A 287 -1.45 4.35 -31.29
N ASP A 288 -2.21 3.61 -30.50
CA ASP A 288 -1.70 2.49 -29.71
C ASP A 288 -1.03 1.44 -30.61
N ALA A 289 -1.59 1.18 -31.79
CA ALA A 289 -1.01 0.28 -32.79
C ALA A 289 0.33 0.80 -33.34
N ALA A 290 0.46 2.12 -33.56
CA ALA A 290 1.70 2.73 -34.05
C ALA A 290 2.80 2.72 -32.99
N LEU A 291 2.46 3.04 -31.73
CA LEU A 291 3.41 2.93 -30.62
C LEU A 291 3.82 1.48 -30.39
N TYR A 292 2.87 0.54 -30.40
CA TYR A 292 3.17 -0.89 -30.29
C TYR A 292 4.14 -1.33 -31.38
N ALA A 293 3.89 -0.97 -32.65
CA ALA A 293 4.79 -1.31 -33.74
C ALA A 293 6.19 -0.71 -33.58
N ARG A 294 6.29 0.51 -33.03
CA ARG A 294 7.58 1.17 -32.74
C ARG A 294 8.35 0.42 -31.65
N VAL A 295 7.71 0.11 -30.52
CA VAL A 295 8.33 -0.67 -29.44
C VAL A 295 8.71 -2.06 -29.94
N GLU A 296 7.81 -2.76 -30.63
CA GLU A 296 8.07 -4.09 -31.20
C GLU A 296 9.26 -4.06 -32.16
N SER A 297 9.36 -3.06 -33.03
CA SER A 297 10.47 -2.93 -33.96
C SER A 297 11.80 -2.70 -33.25
N ALA A 298 11.81 -1.97 -32.13
CA ALA A 298 13.03 -1.67 -31.38
C ALA A 298 13.53 -2.88 -30.57
N VAL A 299 12.61 -3.66 -29.99
CA VAL A 299 12.97 -4.85 -29.20
C VAL A 299 13.19 -6.11 -30.06
N ARG A 300 12.76 -6.07 -31.33
CA ARG A 300 12.95 -7.18 -32.26
C ARG A 300 14.43 -7.40 -32.55
N GLY A 301 14.88 -8.64 -32.35
CA GLY A 301 16.28 -9.02 -32.57
C GLY A 301 17.22 -8.63 -31.43
N GLN A 302 16.72 -7.97 -30.37
CA GLN A 302 17.48 -7.79 -29.14
C GLN A 302 17.72 -9.11 -28.43
N ARG A 303 18.78 -9.15 -27.61
CA ARG A 303 18.94 -10.23 -26.63
C ARG A 303 17.99 -9.95 -25.47
N HIS A 304 17.35 -11.01 -24.99
CA HIS A 304 16.35 -10.94 -23.94
C HIS A 304 16.62 -12.02 -22.91
N PHE A 305 16.35 -11.73 -21.65
CA PHE A 305 16.68 -12.56 -20.50
C PHE A 305 15.43 -12.81 -19.68
N SER A 306 15.00 -14.06 -19.67
CA SER A 306 13.85 -14.47 -18.88
C SER A 306 14.29 -14.98 -17.52
N HIS A 307 13.57 -14.57 -16.47
CA HIS A 307 13.81 -15.01 -15.10
C HIS A 307 13.73 -16.55 -15.03
N GLY A 308 14.78 -17.20 -14.54
CA GLY A 308 14.78 -18.66 -14.37
C GLY A 308 13.72 -19.09 -13.35
N SER A 309 13.14 -20.28 -13.52
CA SER A 309 12.05 -20.88 -12.72
C SER A 309 12.34 -21.09 -11.21
N ASN A 310 13.43 -20.56 -10.68
CA ASN A 310 13.96 -20.84 -9.34
C ASN A 310 13.33 -20.00 -8.23
N PHE A 311 12.45 -19.03 -8.54
CA PHE A 311 11.71 -18.22 -7.57
C PHE A 311 10.19 -18.40 -7.70
N GLY A 312 9.70 -19.60 -7.38
CA GLY A 312 8.27 -19.82 -7.11
C GLY A 312 7.43 -20.40 -8.26
N GLY A 313 8.04 -20.91 -9.33
CA GLY A 313 7.38 -21.83 -10.26
C GLY A 313 6.26 -21.26 -11.14
N GLN A 314 6.05 -19.94 -11.20
CA GLN A 314 5.15 -19.32 -12.17
C GLN A 314 5.92 -18.88 -13.42
N GLU A 315 5.45 -19.31 -14.58
CA GLU A 315 5.89 -18.84 -15.89
C GLU A 315 5.60 -17.33 -15.98
N ARG A 316 6.65 -16.50 -15.96
CA ARG A 316 6.51 -15.04 -16.03
C ARG A 316 6.54 -14.60 -17.49
N ARG A 317 5.59 -13.73 -17.84
CA ARG A 317 5.51 -13.06 -19.14
C ARG A 317 6.44 -11.86 -19.13
N ASP A 318 7.35 -11.78 -20.09
CA ASP A 318 8.31 -10.68 -20.22
C ASP A 318 8.41 -10.15 -21.66
N ARG A 319 7.74 -10.81 -22.62
CA ARG A 319 7.73 -10.37 -24.01
C ARG A 319 6.59 -9.41 -24.26
N LEU A 320 6.87 -8.38 -25.06
CA LEU A 320 5.89 -7.38 -25.46
C LEU A 320 4.57 -8.01 -25.96
N TYR A 321 4.64 -9.07 -26.78
CA TYR A 321 3.46 -9.70 -27.36
C TYR A 321 2.58 -10.43 -26.33
N GLU A 322 3.14 -10.85 -25.20
CA GLU A 322 2.42 -11.56 -24.13
C GLU A 322 1.51 -10.63 -23.33
N TRP A 323 1.82 -9.32 -23.37
CA TRP A 323 1.09 -8.24 -22.70
C TRP A 323 0.23 -7.40 -23.65
N LYS A 324 0.12 -7.80 -24.93
CA LYS A 324 -0.54 -7.00 -25.97
C LYS A 324 -1.97 -6.56 -25.63
N ARG A 325 -2.69 -7.31 -24.78
CA ARG A 325 -4.07 -7.00 -24.39
C ARG A 325 -4.16 -6.09 -23.17
N GLU A 326 -3.09 -6.05 -22.37
CA GLU A 326 -2.99 -5.36 -21.09
C GLU A 326 -2.21 -4.04 -21.20
N LEU A 327 -1.44 -3.86 -22.27
CA LEU A 327 -0.67 -2.64 -22.54
C LEU A 327 -1.60 -1.46 -22.83
N THR A 328 -1.41 -0.37 -22.08
CA THR A 328 -2.06 0.90 -22.35
C THR A 328 -1.23 1.77 -23.29
N TRP A 329 -1.85 2.84 -23.80
CA TRP A 329 -1.12 3.87 -24.54
C TRP A 329 0.03 4.47 -23.70
N GLY A 330 -0.21 4.71 -22.41
CA GLY A 330 0.79 5.24 -21.47
C GLY A 330 1.98 4.29 -21.31
N ASP A 331 1.72 2.98 -21.16
CA ASP A 331 2.77 1.95 -21.08
C ASP A 331 3.64 1.95 -22.36
N LEU A 332 3.00 2.00 -23.54
CA LEU A 332 3.70 1.99 -24.83
C LEU A 332 4.52 3.26 -25.08
N LEU A 333 3.99 4.43 -24.71
CA LEU A 333 4.71 5.69 -24.82
C LEU A 333 5.90 5.73 -23.85
N ALA A 334 5.71 5.26 -22.61
CA ALA A 334 6.77 5.15 -21.62
C ALA A 334 7.91 4.25 -22.15
N MET A 335 7.60 3.05 -22.64
CA MET A 335 8.61 2.16 -23.24
C MET A 335 9.32 2.80 -24.43
N THR A 336 8.60 3.55 -25.28
CA THR A 336 9.20 4.28 -26.41
C THR A 336 10.24 5.29 -25.91
N ILE A 337 9.89 6.10 -24.90
CA ILE A 337 10.80 7.11 -24.32
C ILE A 337 11.98 6.43 -23.59
N ALA A 338 11.76 5.30 -22.91
CA ALA A 338 12.82 4.53 -22.28
C ALA A 338 13.84 4.05 -23.32
N ILE A 339 13.36 3.48 -24.43
CA ILE A 339 14.21 3.04 -25.55
C ILE A 339 15.00 4.20 -26.13
N GLU A 340 14.39 5.38 -26.32
CA GLU A 340 15.10 6.58 -26.80
C GLU A 340 16.18 7.05 -25.81
N ALA A 341 15.89 7.03 -24.51
CA ALA A 341 16.88 7.34 -23.48
C ALA A 341 18.07 6.36 -23.52
N MET A 342 17.80 5.08 -23.74
CA MET A 342 18.81 4.02 -23.88
C MET A 342 19.65 4.11 -25.17
N GLN A 343 19.28 4.98 -26.11
CA GLN A 343 20.09 5.28 -27.30
C GLN A 343 21.05 6.45 -27.10
N VAL A 344 20.94 7.19 -25.99
CA VAL A 344 21.84 8.31 -25.67
C VAL A 344 23.11 7.78 -24.99
N PRO A 345 24.29 7.91 -25.62
CA PRO A 345 25.53 7.34 -25.08
C PRO A 345 25.86 7.82 -23.67
N GLU A 346 25.62 9.10 -23.39
CA GLU A 346 25.87 9.70 -22.07
C GLU A 346 24.99 9.09 -20.98
N VAL A 347 23.75 8.73 -21.31
CA VAL A 347 22.84 8.05 -20.37
C VAL A 347 23.34 6.63 -20.10
N VAL A 348 23.68 5.88 -21.15
CA VAL A 348 24.16 4.50 -21.01
C VAL A 348 25.47 4.44 -20.23
N GLU A 349 26.41 5.33 -20.51
CA GLU A 349 27.68 5.40 -19.77
C GLU A 349 27.49 5.78 -18.30
N HIS A 350 26.56 6.70 -18.00
CA HIS A 350 26.21 7.03 -16.61
C HIS A 350 25.64 5.80 -15.90
N LEU A 351 24.64 5.13 -16.49
CA LEU A 351 24.03 3.94 -15.89
C LEU A 351 25.05 2.82 -15.66
N LEU A 352 25.96 2.60 -16.62
CA LEU A 352 27.03 1.61 -16.48
C LEU A 352 28.04 1.97 -15.39
N ASP A 353 28.45 3.22 -15.29
CA ASP A 353 29.31 3.68 -14.18
C ASP A 353 28.63 3.45 -12.83
N PHE A 354 27.35 3.82 -12.72
CA PHE A 354 26.61 3.69 -11.48
C PHE A 354 26.39 2.21 -11.10
N ALA A 355 26.10 1.35 -12.08
CA ALA A 355 26.04 -0.10 -11.89
C ALA A 355 27.39 -0.72 -11.44
N ARG A 356 28.53 -0.22 -11.93
CA ARG A 356 29.85 -0.68 -11.46
C ARG A 356 30.10 -0.28 -10.01
N ARG A 357 29.65 0.91 -9.60
CA ARG A 357 29.72 1.36 -8.20
C ARG A 357 28.80 0.54 -7.30
N ASP A 358 27.61 0.19 -7.78
CA ASP A 358 26.67 -0.75 -7.12
C ASP A 358 27.33 -2.12 -6.91
N GLN A 359 27.87 -2.72 -7.97
CA GLN A 359 28.57 -4.01 -7.90
C GLN A 359 29.71 -4.04 -6.87
N ALA A 360 30.37 -2.91 -6.63
CA ALA A 360 31.44 -2.78 -5.65
C ALA A 360 30.91 -2.66 -4.21
N ASP A 361 29.70 -2.15 -4.01
CA ASP A 361 29.07 -1.93 -2.72
C ASP A 361 28.19 -3.12 -2.30
N ARG A 362 28.72 -3.97 -1.41
CA ARG A 362 28.02 -5.18 -0.93
C ARG A 362 26.98 -4.94 0.16
N THR A 363 26.59 -3.70 0.41
CA THR A 363 25.70 -3.36 1.54
C THR A 363 24.28 -3.00 1.12
N THR A 364 24.04 -2.71 -0.16
CA THR A 364 22.77 -2.21 -0.68
C THR A 364 22.82 -2.21 -2.20
N GLU A 365 21.66 -2.36 -2.83
CA GLU A 365 21.51 -1.93 -4.23
C GLU A 365 21.42 -0.40 -4.31
N TYR A 366 21.70 0.13 -5.49
CA TYR A 366 21.61 1.53 -5.87
C TYR A 366 20.38 1.77 -6.73
N GLY A 367 19.92 3.02 -6.75
CA GLY A 367 18.77 3.44 -7.53
C GLY A 367 18.66 4.95 -7.66
N GLY A 368 17.69 5.37 -8.45
CA GLY A 368 17.50 6.77 -8.78
C GLY A 368 16.31 7.00 -9.69
N VAL A 369 16.29 8.15 -10.36
CA VAL A 369 15.24 8.49 -11.32
C VAL A 369 15.84 8.91 -12.66
N LEU A 370 15.17 8.51 -13.73
CA LEU A 370 15.45 8.99 -15.09
C LEU A 370 14.43 10.10 -15.41
N THR A 371 14.92 11.26 -15.81
CA THR A 371 14.09 12.45 -16.03
C THR A 371 14.54 13.24 -17.27
N LEU A 372 13.84 14.33 -17.58
CA LEU A 372 14.29 15.34 -18.53
C LEU A 372 14.74 16.60 -17.79
N ASP A 373 15.92 17.10 -18.10
CA ASP A 373 16.39 18.41 -17.62
C ASP A 373 15.56 19.57 -18.23
N ASP A 374 15.83 20.81 -17.81
CA ASP A 374 15.11 22.00 -18.31
C ASP A 374 15.26 22.21 -19.82
N ARG A 375 16.28 21.61 -20.45
CA ARG A 375 16.52 21.66 -21.90
C ARG A 375 15.90 20.48 -22.64
N GLY A 376 15.17 19.59 -21.95
CA GLY A 376 14.54 18.43 -22.55
C GLY A 376 15.50 17.29 -22.88
N ARG A 377 16.67 17.25 -22.22
CA ARG A 377 17.66 16.16 -22.35
C ARG A 377 17.48 15.14 -21.24
N PHE A 378 17.71 13.87 -21.54
CA PHE A 378 17.70 12.83 -20.52
C PHE A 378 18.76 13.06 -19.44
N ALA A 379 18.38 12.90 -18.19
CA ALA A 379 19.25 13.02 -17.03
C ALA A 379 19.00 11.87 -16.06
N VAL A 380 20.09 11.24 -15.62
CA VAL A 380 20.09 10.21 -14.57
C VAL A 380 20.41 10.90 -13.25
N LEU A 381 19.48 10.82 -12.30
CA LEU A 381 19.65 11.38 -10.96
C LEU A 381 19.81 10.24 -9.95
N GLU A 382 20.96 10.22 -9.28
CA GLU A 382 21.31 9.21 -8.29
C GLU A 382 20.83 9.60 -6.89
N PHE A 383 20.33 8.63 -6.12
CA PHE A 383 19.91 8.88 -4.76
C PHE A 383 20.48 7.84 -3.79
N PRO A 384 20.96 8.26 -2.61
CA PRO A 384 21.35 7.30 -1.59
C PRO A 384 20.12 6.53 -1.10
N PRO A 385 20.29 5.23 -0.74
CA PRO A 385 19.20 4.44 -0.18
C PRO A 385 18.84 4.96 1.21
N ARG A 386 17.57 4.81 1.60
CA ARG A 386 17.05 5.20 2.92
C ARG A 386 17.76 4.46 4.05
N ARG A 387 17.99 3.17 3.85
CA ARG A 387 18.68 2.26 4.77
C ARG A 387 19.39 1.20 3.95
N ARG A 388 20.53 0.75 4.46
CA ARG A 388 21.33 -0.34 3.91
C ARG A 388 21.01 -1.61 4.69
N GLU A 389 20.45 -2.62 4.03
CA GLU A 389 20.04 -3.88 4.65
C GLU A 389 20.84 -5.05 4.06
N HIS A 390 20.83 -5.22 2.74
CA HIS A 390 21.60 -6.23 2.02
C HIS A 390 21.77 -5.87 0.54
N ASP A 391 22.75 -6.49 -0.13
CA ASP A 391 23.14 -6.32 -1.55
C ASP A 391 22.08 -6.79 -2.57
N GLU A 392 20.85 -7.10 -2.15
CA GLU A 392 19.76 -7.60 -3.02
C GLU A 392 18.47 -6.79 -2.79
N LYS A 393 18.62 -5.56 -2.30
CA LYS A 393 17.49 -4.69 -1.99
C LYS A 393 17.87 -3.23 -2.02
N PHE A 394 17.19 -2.50 -2.88
CA PHE A 394 17.13 -1.06 -2.82
C PHE A 394 15.96 -0.58 -1.94
N ILE A 395 16.21 0.41 -1.10
CA ILE A 395 15.16 1.08 -0.32
C ILE A 395 15.17 2.56 -0.69
N ALA A 396 14.23 2.98 -1.54
CA ALA A 396 14.11 4.37 -1.98
C ALA A 396 14.07 5.35 -0.80
N SER A 397 14.88 6.41 -0.89
CA SER A 397 14.86 7.52 0.06
C SER A 397 13.68 8.46 -0.19
N GLN A 398 13.29 9.24 0.82
CA GLN A 398 12.22 10.23 0.64
C GLN A 398 12.59 11.26 -0.43
N ALA A 399 13.86 11.69 -0.48
CA ALA A 399 14.36 12.60 -1.51
C ALA A 399 14.20 12.03 -2.92
N MET A 400 14.41 10.71 -3.10
CA MET A 400 14.16 10.06 -4.38
C MET A 400 12.67 10.10 -4.72
N LEU A 401 11.78 9.71 -3.80
CA LEU A 401 10.33 9.70 -4.02
C LEU A 401 9.83 11.11 -4.39
N ASP A 402 10.30 12.14 -3.69
CA ASP A 402 9.92 13.53 -3.96
C ASP A 402 10.38 13.98 -5.36
N ALA A 403 11.59 13.60 -5.79
CA ALA A 403 12.08 13.87 -7.15
C ALA A 403 11.35 13.05 -8.23
N ALA A 404 10.85 11.87 -7.85
CA ALA A 404 10.23 10.95 -8.78
C ALA A 404 8.87 11.43 -9.28
N TYR A 405 8.17 12.27 -8.52
CA TYR A 405 6.87 12.82 -8.89
C TYR A 405 6.87 13.64 -10.20
N THR A 406 8.01 14.13 -10.66
CA THR A 406 8.13 14.79 -11.98
C THR A 406 9.06 14.04 -12.94
N SER A 407 9.47 12.83 -12.58
CA SER A 407 10.42 12.02 -13.36
C SER A 407 9.71 10.95 -14.19
N LEU A 408 10.40 10.44 -15.21
CA LEU A 408 9.85 9.47 -16.14
C LEU A 408 9.82 8.06 -15.55
N PHE A 409 10.93 7.67 -14.91
CA PHE A 409 11.10 6.34 -14.37
C PHE A 409 11.78 6.39 -13.02
N HIS A 410 11.32 5.54 -12.11
CA HIS A 410 12.14 5.08 -11.00
C HIS A 410 13.02 3.94 -11.51
N PHE A 411 14.26 3.86 -11.05
CA PHE A 411 15.09 2.70 -11.38
C PHE A 411 15.94 2.22 -10.22
N HIS A 412 16.32 0.95 -10.27
CA HIS A 412 17.32 0.33 -9.41
C HIS A 412 18.11 -0.74 -10.19
N TYR A 413 19.16 -1.27 -9.56
CA TYR A 413 20.04 -2.26 -10.17
C TYR A 413 19.91 -3.65 -9.56
N HIS A 414 20.05 -4.66 -10.41
CA HIS A 414 20.49 -6.00 -10.03
C HIS A 414 21.92 -6.22 -10.55
N ALA A 415 22.91 -5.54 -9.94
CA ALA A 415 24.29 -5.49 -10.44
C ALA A 415 25.32 -6.24 -9.57
N GLN A 416 24.87 -7.17 -8.71
CA GLN A 416 25.74 -7.92 -7.80
C GLN A 416 26.90 -8.64 -8.52
N ARG A 417 26.71 -9.06 -9.78
CA ARG A 417 27.70 -9.75 -10.63
C ARG A 417 27.54 -9.34 -12.09
N ASN A 418 28.62 -9.39 -12.88
CA ASN A 418 28.58 -9.10 -14.32
C ASN A 418 27.72 -10.06 -15.15
N ARG A 419 27.38 -11.23 -14.62
CA ARG A 419 26.47 -12.21 -15.24
C ARG A 419 25.39 -12.57 -14.23
N ASN A 420 24.39 -11.71 -14.16
CA ASN A 420 23.26 -11.76 -13.27
C ASN A 420 21.95 -12.02 -14.03
N ASP A 421 22.05 -12.50 -15.26
CA ASP A 421 20.97 -12.76 -16.21
C ASP A 421 19.81 -13.59 -15.63
N ARG A 422 20.10 -14.53 -14.74
CA ARG A 422 19.08 -15.31 -14.02
C ARG A 422 18.15 -14.48 -13.14
N PHE A 423 18.53 -13.24 -12.83
CA PHE A 423 17.76 -12.27 -12.03
C PHE A 423 17.32 -11.06 -12.87
N ALA A 424 17.38 -11.12 -14.20
CA ALA A 424 16.83 -10.06 -15.05
C ALA A 424 15.32 -9.94 -14.87
N GLY A 425 14.80 -8.72 -14.83
CA GLY A 425 13.41 -8.41 -14.47
C GLY A 425 13.16 -8.23 -12.96
N PRO A 426 12.00 -7.63 -12.61
CA PRO A 426 11.67 -7.23 -11.23
C PRO A 426 11.46 -8.42 -10.30
N GLY A 427 11.97 -8.36 -9.07
CA GLY A 427 11.63 -9.29 -7.98
C GLY A 427 10.27 -9.01 -7.33
N PHE A 428 9.85 -9.85 -6.38
CA PHE A 428 8.61 -9.64 -5.62
C PHE A 428 8.59 -8.31 -4.83
N GLY A 429 9.75 -7.91 -4.32
CA GLY A 429 9.91 -6.61 -3.64
C GLY A 429 9.63 -5.44 -4.59
N ASP A 430 10.09 -5.55 -5.84
CA ASP A 430 9.95 -4.54 -6.87
C ASP A 430 8.50 -4.45 -7.39
N GLU A 431 7.85 -5.61 -7.58
CA GLU A 431 6.42 -5.65 -7.90
C GLU A 431 5.59 -4.97 -6.82
N ASN A 432 5.87 -5.27 -5.54
CA ASN A 432 5.18 -4.62 -4.43
C ASN A 432 5.50 -3.12 -4.36
N TYR A 433 6.73 -2.71 -4.70
CA TYR A 433 7.09 -1.30 -4.81
C TYR A 433 6.27 -0.60 -5.90
N ALA A 434 6.18 -1.19 -7.10
CA ALA A 434 5.41 -0.65 -8.21
C ALA A 434 3.90 -0.63 -7.90
N GLU A 435 3.37 -1.64 -7.21
CA GLU A 435 1.96 -1.66 -6.80
C GLU A 435 1.61 -0.52 -5.83
N ASN A 436 2.51 -0.24 -4.88
CA ASN A 436 2.29 0.80 -3.88
C ASN A 436 2.52 2.22 -4.43
N THR A 437 3.52 2.39 -5.31
CA THR A 437 3.87 3.72 -5.87
C THR A 437 3.13 4.06 -7.15
N ARG A 438 2.66 3.04 -7.88
CA ARG A 438 2.07 3.11 -9.22
C ARG A 438 2.97 3.74 -10.28
N ALA A 439 4.25 3.92 -9.99
CA ALA A 439 5.21 4.55 -10.89
C ALA A 439 5.58 3.65 -12.09
N ASN A 440 6.03 4.29 -13.17
CA ASN A 440 6.80 3.62 -14.21
C ASN A 440 8.19 3.30 -13.66
N CYS A 441 8.62 2.04 -13.78
CA CYS A 441 9.89 1.58 -13.21
C CYS A 441 10.76 0.91 -14.28
N LEU A 442 12.07 1.01 -14.09
CA LEU A 442 13.08 0.28 -14.86
C LEU A 442 13.96 -0.51 -13.88
N VAL A 443 14.22 -1.78 -14.17
CA VAL A 443 15.29 -2.51 -13.47
C VAL A 443 16.42 -2.81 -14.43
N LEU A 444 17.64 -2.53 -13.97
CA LEU A 444 18.85 -2.61 -14.78
C LEU A 444 19.71 -3.77 -14.26
N THR A 445 19.89 -4.81 -15.07
CA THR A 445 20.56 -6.03 -14.64
C THR A 445 21.87 -6.23 -15.39
N PHE A 446 22.97 -6.50 -14.70
CA PHE A 446 24.20 -6.89 -15.40
C PHE A 446 24.02 -8.27 -16.04
N VAL A 447 24.16 -8.35 -17.36
CA VAL A 447 24.10 -9.62 -18.13
C VAL A 447 25.41 -9.94 -18.85
N GLY A 448 26.32 -8.97 -18.87
CA GLY A 448 27.72 -9.15 -19.25
C GLY A 448 28.60 -8.03 -18.69
N PRO A 449 29.92 -8.16 -18.80
CA PRO A 449 30.83 -7.04 -18.51
C PRO A 449 30.50 -5.86 -19.41
N GLY A 450 30.05 -4.74 -18.82
CA GLY A 450 29.66 -3.55 -19.58
C GLY A 450 28.34 -3.65 -20.34
N VAL A 451 27.50 -4.63 -20.00
CA VAL A 451 26.20 -4.86 -20.65
C VAL A 451 25.09 -4.95 -19.60
N LEU A 452 24.08 -4.09 -19.75
CA LEU A 452 22.88 -4.08 -18.91
C LEU A 452 21.66 -4.56 -19.70
N ASN A 453 20.87 -5.45 -19.10
CA ASN A 453 19.48 -5.64 -19.51
C ASN A 453 18.61 -4.52 -18.93
N VAL A 454 17.59 -4.11 -19.67
CA VAL A 454 16.64 -3.08 -19.26
C VAL A 454 15.23 -3.66 -19.28
N ASP A 455 14.64 -3.85 -18.11
CA ASP A 455 13.26 -4.31 -17.99
C ASP A 455 12.36 -3.14 -17.54
N PHE A 456 11.34 -2.84 -18.33
CA PHE A 456 10.26 -1.95 -17.92
C PHE A 456 9.24 -2.72 -17.08
N TYR A 457 8.79 -2.13 -15.98
CA TYR A 457 7.70 -2.70 -15.19
C TYR A 457 6.88 -1.63 -14.48
N ARG A 458 5.65 -1.99 -14.13
CA ARG A 458 4.70 -1.14 -13.42
C ARG A 458 3.75 -2.00 -12.57
N HIS A 459 2.86 -1.34 -11.84
CA HIS A 459 1.84 -2.00 -11.01
C HIS A 459 1.02 -3.06 -11.80
N GLY A 460 0.32 -3.98 -11.13
CA GLY A 460 -0.42 -5.04 -11.84
C GLY A 460 0.47 -6.10 -12.51
N ARG A 461 1.75 -6.17 -12.11
CA ARG A 461 2.75 -7.16 -12.56
C ARG A 461 3.09 -7.13 -14.05
N LEU A 462 2.75 -6.05 -14.75
CA LEU A 462 3.18 -5.90 -16.14
C LEU A 462 4.69 -5.63 -16.15
N GLN A 463 5.40 -6.43 -16.95
CA GLN A 463 6.83 -6.28 -17.19
C GLN A 463 7.15 -6.58 -18.66
N VAL A 464 8.08 -5.83 -19.25
CA VAL A 464 8.55 -6.05 -20.62
C VAL A 464 10.06 -5.90 -20.64
N ASP A 465 10.74 -6.93 -21.12
CA ASP A 465 12.17 -6.88 -21.43
C ASP A 465 12.38 -6.02 -22.69
N LEU A 466 13.06 -4.88 -22.52
CA LEU A 466 13.38 -3.96 -23.61
C LEU A 466 14.69 -4.33 -24.32
N GLY A 467 15.42 -5.32 -23.81
CA GLY A 467 16.68 -5.81 -24.32
C GLY A 467 17.90 -5.21 -23.63
N VAL A 468 19.02 -5.20 -24.35
CA VAL A 468 20.33 -4.84 -23.78
C VAL A 468 20.87 -3.51 -24.26
N VAL A 469 21.62 -2.85 -23.39
CA VAL A 469 22.46 -1.70 -23.71
C VAL A 469 23.93 -2.01 -23.40
N GLU A 470 24.81 -1.48 -24.23
CA GLU A 470 26.26 -1.71 -24.14
C GLU A 470 27.00 -0.38 -24.15
N GLY A 471 28.03 -0.27 -23.30
CA GLY A 471 28.89 0.90 -23.28
C GLY A 471 29.77 0.97 -24.53
N SER A 472 30.25 2.17 -24.83
CA SER A 472 31.18 2.48 -25.92
C SER A 472 32.46 1.61 -25.90
N ALA A 473 32.88 1.12 -24.73
CA ALA A 473 34.00 0.18 -24.59
C ALA A 473 33.70 -1.27 -25.05
N GLY A 474 32.41 -1.66 -25.14
CA GLY A 474 31.99 -3.00 -25.59
C GLY A 474 32.09 -3.21 -27.10
N VAL A 475 31.97 -2.13 -27.89
CA VAL A 475 32.02 -2.17 -29.36
C VAL A 475 33.44 -2.52 -29.86
N ALA A 476 34.48 -2.23 -29.09
CA ALA A 476 35.87 -2.49 -29.47
C ALA A 476 36.30 -3.96 -29.35
N GLY A 477 35.45 -4.84 -28.79
CA GLY A 477 35.76 -6.27 -28.59
C GLY A 477 35.14 -7.23 -29.61
N ALA A 478 34.36 -6.71 -30.57
CA ALA A 478 33.60 -7.52 -31.54
C ALA A 478 34.02 -7.32 -33.01
N SER A 479 35.09 -6.56 -33.27
CA SER A 479 35.68 -6.39 -34.61
C SER A 479 36.81 -7.36 -34.88
#